data_AF-A0A4Q3I4S1-F1
#
_entry.id   AF-A0A4Q3I4S1-F1
#
_cell.length_a   1.000
_cell.length_b   1.000
_cell.length_c   1.000
_cell.angle_alpha   90.00
_cell.angle_beta   90.00
_cell.angle_gamma   90.00
#
_symmetry.space_group_name_H-M   'P 1'
#
loop_
_entity.id
_entity.type
_entity.pdbx_description
1 polymer ?
#
loop_
_entity_poly.entity_id
_entity_poly.type
_entity_poly.pdbx_seq_one_letter_code
_entity_poly.pdbx_strand_id
1 'polypeptide(L)'
;MMVAVPRLKIALRLALREMRGGLSGFYIFLACIALGTGSIAAVNSVSRAITEAIAGQGQQLLAGDIRFELNNREATEQERAFLSGLGEMSVSTGLRSMARKPDGSEQALVEVKAVDGAYPLYGEFKAEPAAPLQELVAKQGETFGALAAPLLLERLGIKTGDELLLGNIRLVLRGTIAS
;
A
#
# COMPACT_ATOMS: atom_id res chain seq x y z
N MET A 1 29.64 33.75 41.16
CA MET A 1 28.96 33.21 39.96
C MET A 1 27.81 34.11 39.49
N MET A 2 27.99 35.44 39.42
CA MET A 2 26.88 36.41 39.19
C MET A 2 27.23 37.55 38.22
N VAL A 3 28.45 37.54 37.65
CA VAL A 3 28.99 38.62 36.78
C VAL A 3 28.99 38.24 35.28
N ALA A 4 28.75 36.96 34.94
CA ALA A 4 28.74 36.49 33.55
C ALA A 4 27.49 36.95 32.77
N VAL A 5 26.32 36.99 33.43
CA VAL A 5 25.03 37.36 32.83
C VAL A 5 24.97 38.82 32.33
N PRO A 6 25.41 39.85 33.08
CA PRO A 6 25.35 41.23 32.58
C PRO A 6 26.30 41.47 31.41
N ARG A 7 27.46 40.81 31.38
CA ARG A 7 28.43 40.90 30.26
C ARG A 7 27.91 40.24 28.99
N LEU A 8 27.24 39.09 29.12
CA LEU A 8 26.59 38.42 28.00
C LEU A 8 25.44 39.27 27.41
N LYS A 9 24.64 39.93 28.25
CA LYS A 9 23.59 40.85 27.81
C LYS A 9 24.14 42.06 27.04
N ILE A 10 25.28 42.61 27.48
CA ILE A 10 25.93 43.74 26.80
C ILE A 10 26.56 43.27 25.48
N ALA A 11 27.27 42.15 25.47
CA ALA A 11 27.86 41.57 24.26
C ALA A 11 26.79 41.25 23.21
N LEU A 12 25.65 40.66 23.61
CA LEU A 12 24.52 40.37 22.72
C LEU A 12 23.89 41.66 22.16
N ARG A 13 23.72 42.71 22.98
CA ARG A 13 23.21 44.02 22.50
C ARG A 13 24.14 44.67 21.48
N LEU A 14 25.45 44.64 21.74
CA LEU A 14 26.43 45.20 20.81
C LEU A 14 26.43 44.41 19.49
N ALA A 15 26.45 43.07 19.56
CA ALA A 15 26.38 42.21 18.39
C ALA A 15 25.09 42.44 17.57
N LEU A 16 23.92 42.49 18.21
CA LEU A 16 22.63 42.75 17.53
C LEU A 16 22.57 44.15 16.91
N ARG A 17 23.22 45.15 17.52
CA ARG A 17 23.26 46.52 16.98
C ARG A 17 24.15 46.62 15.74
N GLU A 18 25.32 45.99 15.79
CA GLU A 18 26.26 45.90 14.66
C GLU A 18 25.67 45.09 13.48
N MET A 19 24.97 43.98 13.78
CA MET A 19 24.26 43.21 12.74
C MET A 19 23.25 44.08 11.98
N ARG A 20 22.57 45.02 12.64
CA ARG A 20 21.55 45.89 12.03
C ARG A 20 22.09 46.78 10.90
N GLY A 21 23.39 47.08 10.89
CA GLY A 21 24.05 47.87 9.84
C GLY A 21 24.61 47.06 8.67
N GLY A 22 24.92 45.76 8.86
CA GLY A 22 25.58 44.89 7.86
C GLY A 22 24.74 43.74 7.29
N LEU A 23 23.50 43.55 7.78
CA LEU A 23 22.63 42.41 7.42
C LEU A 23 22.16 42.39 5.95
N SER A 24 22.12 43.52 5.25
CA SER A 24 21.66 43.58 3.85
C SER A 24 22.56 42.78 2.90
N GLY A 25 23.87 42.76 3.14
CA GLY A 25 24.83 41.96 2.37
C GLY A 25 24.97 40.51 2.86
N PHE A 26 24.67 40.26 4.14
CA PHE A 26 24.82 38.94 4.77
C PHE A 26 23.59 38.02 4.62
N TYR A 27 22.46 38.57 4.17
CA TYR A 27 21.21 37.82 4.03
C TYR A 27 21.34 36.62 3.08
N ILE A 28 22.10 36.73 1.98
CA ILE A 28 22.32 35.61 1.05
C ILE A 28 23.01 34.42 1.75
N PHE A 29 24.03 34.69 2.57
CA PHE A 29 24.73 33.65 3.33
C PHE A 29 23.80 32.98 4.35
N LEU A 30 23.04 33.77 5.10
CA LEU A 30 22.03 33.26 6.03
C LEU A 30 20.94 32.44 5.33
N ALA A 31 20.46 32.91 4.17
CA ALA A 31 19.48 32.20 3.37
C ALA A 31 20.04 30.85 2.88
N CYS A 32 21.28 30.79 2.41
CA CYS A 32 21.92 29.54 2.02
C CYS A 32 22.08 28.56 3.19
N ILE A 33 22.46 29.04 4.38
CA ILE A 33 22.54 28.19 5.59
C ILE A 33 21.15 27.68 5.97
N ALA A 34 20.14 28.56 5.98
CA ALA A 34 18.77 28.19 6.31
C ALA A 34 18.21 27.18 5.29
N LEU A 35 18.49 27.38 4.00
CA LEU A 35 18.10 26.45 2.94
C LEU A 35 18.83 25.12 3.05
N GLY A 36 20.14 25.11 3.32
CA GLY A 36 20.93 23.89 3.45
C GLY A 36 20.48 23.06 4.65
N THR A 37 20.41 23.68 5.83
CA THR A 37 19.96 23.01 7.06
C THR A 37 18.48 22.61 6.99
N GLY A 38 17.63 23.48 6.44
CA GLY A 38 16.21 23.20 6.21
C GLY A 38 15.99 22.02 5.26
N SER A 39 16.77 21.94 4.17
CA SER A 39 16.69 20.81 3.23
C SER A 39 17.07 19.49 3.88
N ILE A 40 18.14 19.47 4.68
CA ILE A 40 18.57 18.27 5.41
C ILE A 40 17.51 17.85 6.44
N ALA A 41 16.92 18.80 7.18
CA ALA A 41 15.87 18.52 8.13
C ALA A 41 14.60 17.99 7.46
N ALA A 42 14.20 18.59 6.32
CA ALA A 42 13.02 18.19 5.56
C ALA A 42 13.17 16.75 5.04
N VAL A 43 14.29 16.41 4.39
CA VAL A 43 14.53 15.06 3.89
C VAL A 43 14.49 14.04 5.04
N ASN A 44 15.15 14.33 6.16
CA ASN A 44 15.13 13.42 7.32
C ASN A 44 13.73 13.25 7.90
N SER A 45 12.96 14.35 8.00
CA SER A 45 11.58 14.30 8.50
C SER A 45 10.69 13.45 7.60
N VAL A 46 10.79 13.64 6.28
CA VAL A 46 10.01 12.86 5.30
C VAL A 46 10.41 11.39 5.34
N SER A 47 11.71 11.07 5.33
CA SER A 47 12.19 9.69 5.41
C SER A 47 11.70 8.97 6.67
N ARG A 48 11.70 9.67 7.82
CA ARG A 48 11.16 9.12 9.08
C ARG A 48 9.66 8.91 9.01
N ALA A 49 8.91 9.90 8.53
CA ALA A 49 7.45 9.77 8.40
C ALA A 49 7.07 8.59 7.50
N ILE A 50 7.79 8.38 6.40
CA ILE A 50 7.58 7.23 5.51
C ILE A 50 7.90 5.91 6.23
N THR A 51 9.03 5.85 6.94
CA THR A 51 9.45 4.63 7.63
C THR A 51 8.49 4.27 8.77
N GLU A 52 8.04 5.26 9.55
CA GLU A 52 7.05 5.07 10.61
C GLU A 52 5.68 4.66 10.05
N ALA A 53 5.24 5.26 8.94
CA ALA A 53 4.01 4.88 8.28
C ALA A 53 4.06 3.42 7.78
N ILE A 54 5.17 3.02 7.15
CA ILE A 54 5.38 1.63 6.70
C ILE A 54 5.44 0.68 7.90
N ALA A 55 6.12 1.05 8.98
CA ALA A 55 6.21 0.21 10.17
C ALA A 55 4.85 0.05 10.87
N GLY A 56 4.06 1.12 10.95
CA GLY A 56 2.74 1.11 11.58
C GLY A 56 1.66 0.41 10.76
N GLN A 57 1.76 0.45 9.42
CA GLN A 57 0.81 -0.19 8.50
C GLN A 57 1.34 -1.51 7.91
N GLY A 58 2.53 -1.95 8.31
CA GLY A 58 3.23 -3.08 7.68
C GLY A 58 2.42 -4.38 7.70
N GLN A 59 1.79 -4.71 8.83
CA GLN A 59 0.94 -5.90 8.97
C GLN A 59 -0.34 -5.79 8.10
N GLN A 60 -0.94 -4.60 8.01
CA GLN A 60 -2.12 -4.38 7.16
C GLN A 60 -1.77 -4.45 5.67
N LEU A 61 -0.63 -3.87 5.27
CA LEU A 61 -0.13 -3.93 3.90
C LEU A 61 0.28 -5.36 3.51
N LEU A 62 0.87 -6.11 4.43
CA LEU A 62 1.23 -7.50 4.23
C LEU A 62 0.01 -8.43 4.28
N ALA A 63 -1.08 -7.99 4.91
CA ALA A 63 -2.25 -8.78 5.28
C ALA A 63 -1.89 -10.03 6.12
N GLY A 64 -0.88 -9.90 6.97
CA GLY A 64 -0.26 -11.00 7.73
C GLY A 64 0.94 -10.53 8.57
N ASP A 65 1.41 -11.40 9.46
CA ASP A 65 2.67 -11.18 10.21
C ASP A 65 3.90 -11.61 9.38
N ILE A 66 3.79 -12.73 8.68
CA ILE A 66 4.85 -13.33 7.88
C ILE A 66 4.25 -13.80 6.56
N ARG A 67 4.89 -13.46 5.43
CA ARG A 67 4.52 -13.94 4.11
C ARG A 67 5.62 -14.83 3.54
N PHE A 68 5.22 -16.03 3.15
CA PHE A 68 6.05 -16.95 2.38
C PHE A 68 5.56 -16.93 0.93
N GLU A 69 6.48 -16.78 -0.02
CA GLU A 69 6.17 -16.76 -1.45
C GLU A 69 6.94 -17.87 -2.15
N LEU A 70 6.20 -18.71 -2.87
CA LEU A 70 6.74 -19.80 -3.66
C LEU A 70 6.44 -19.53 -5.13
N ASN A 71 7.51 -19.41 -5.93
CA ASN A 71 7.39 -19.15 -7.36
C ASN A 71 7.31 -20.46 -8.13
N ASN A 72 6.31 -20.58 -9.02
CA ASN A 72 6.13 -21.71 -9.94
C ASN A 72 6.03 -23.09 -9.26
N ARG A 73 5.68 -23.15 -7.97
CA ARG A 73 5.41 -24.40 -7.24
C ARG A 73 4.49 -24.14 -6.07
N GLU A 74 3.78 -25.18 -5.66
CA GLU A 74 3.03 -25.19 -4.41
C GLU A 74 3.92 -25.66 -3.24
N ALA A 75 3.49 -25.34 -2.02
CA ALA A 75 4.13 -25.87 -0.82
C ALA A 75 3.91 -27.39 -0.75
N THR A 76 4.97 -28.14 -0.51
CA THR A 76 4.87 -29.58 -0.23
C THR A 76 4.08 -29.80 1.07
N GLU A 77 3.54 -31.00 1.27
CA GLU A 77 2.80 -31.31 2.51
C GLU A 77 3.63 -31.08 3.77
N GLN A 78 4.94 -31.38 3.71
CA GLN A 78 5.87 -31.14 4.82
C GLN A 78 6.05 -29.65 5.12
N GLU A 79 6.24 -28.82 4.07
CA GLU A 79 6.34 -27.37 4.21
C GLU A 79 5.02 -26.78 4.73
N ARG A 80 3.88 -27.24 4.20
CA ARG A 80 2.56 -26.78 4.65
C ARG A 80 2.29 -27.15 6.10
N ALA A 81 2.67 -28.35 6.54
CA ALA A 81 2.56 -28.78 7.93
C ALA A 81 3.43 -27.91 8.84
N PHE A 82 4.68 -27.64 8.44
CA PHE A 82 5.57 -26.75 9.17
C PHE A 82 4.98 -25.34 9.31
N LEU A 83 4.50 -24.76 8.21
CA LEU A 83 3.88 -23.43 8.20
C LEU A 83 2.61 -23.37 9.07
N SER A 84 1.76 -24.40 9.00
CA SER A 84 0.56 -24.49 9.86
C SER A 84 0.90 -24.63 11.35
N GLY A 85 2.11 -25.09 11.68
CA GLY A 85 2.60 -25.15 13.06
C GLY A 85 3.03 -23.79 13.62
N LEU A 86 3.18 -22.75 12.78
CA LEU A 86 3.57 -21.41 13.21
C LEU A 86 2.39 -20.53 13.63
N GLY A 87 1.14 -20.90 13.28
CA GLY A 87 -0.05 -20.14 13.64
C GLY A 87 -1.17 -20.26 12.61
N GLU A 88 -2.10 -19.31 12.63
CA GLU A 88 -3.15 -19.19 11.62
C GLU A 88 -2.54 -18.84 10.26
N MET A 89 -2.96 -19.58 9.22
CA MET A 89 -2.38 -19.48 7.89
C MET A 89 -3.50 -19.17 6.88
N SER A 90 -3.29 -18.11 6.10
CA SER A 90 -4.06 -17.83 4.89
C SER A 90 -3.21 -18.14 3.66
N VAL A 91 -3.80 -18.86 2.71
CA VAL A 91 -3.21 -19.20 1.42
C VAL A 91 -3.83 -18.33 0.34
N SER A 92 -2.97 -17.75 -0.48
CA SER A 92 -3.39 -17.07 -1.70
C SER A 92 -2.50 -17.47 -2.86
N THR A 93 -3.10 -17.54 -4.05
CA THR A 93 -2.40 -17.89 -5.29
C THR A 93 -2.60 -16.76 -6.30
N GLY A 94 -1.50 -16.25 -6.84
CA GLY A 94 -1.50 -15.24 -7.89
C GLY A 94 -1.19 -15.86 -9.24
N LEU A 95 -1.92 -15.48 -10.28
CA LEU A 95 -1.58 -15.81 -11.66
C LEU A 95 -1.91 -14.65 -12.59
N ARG A 96 -1.15 -14.54 -13.69
CA ARG A 96 -1.48 -13.60 -14.78
C ARG A 96 -2.12 -14.36 -15.92
N SER A 97 -3.28 -13.89 -16.37
CA SER A 97 -4.04 -14.54 -17.44
C SER A 97 -4.83 -13.53 -18.26
N MET A 98 -5.35 -13.95 -19.41
CA MET A 98 -6.20 -13.14 -20.26
C MET A 98 -7.65 -13.26 -19.81
N ALA A 99 -8.21 -12.15 -19.36
CA ALA A 99 -9.65 -11.97 -19.19
C ALA A 99 -10.25 -11.51 -20.52
N ARG A 100 -11.37 -12.11 -20.91
CA ARG A 100 -12.10 -11.74 -22.13
C ARG A 100 -13.59 -11.81 -21.92
N LYS A 101 -14.32 -11.01 -22.67
CA LYS A 101 -15.78 -11.15 -22.77
C LYS A 101 -16.13 -12.51 -23.41
N PRO A 102 -17.29 -13.11 -23.09
CA PRO A 102 -17.76 -14.35 -23.72
C PRO A 102 -17.91 -14.24 -25.24
N ASP A 103 -18.19 -13.04 -25.76
CA ASP A 103 -18.28 -12.73 -27.19
C ASP A 103 -16.91 -12.60 -27.88
N GLY A 104 -15.81 -12.60 -27.11
CA GLY A 104 -14.44 -12.46 -27.60
C GLY A 104 -14.05 -11.07 -28.10
N SER A 105 -14.95 -10.08 -28.04
CA SER A 105 -14.77 -8.74 -28.61
C SER A 105 -13.71 -7.90 -27.90
N GLU A 106 -13.64 -8.02 -26.57
CA GLU A 106 -12.71 -7.27 -25.72
C GLU A 106 -11.93 -8.21 -24.82
N GLN A 107 -10.63 -7.94 -24.68
CA GLN A 107 -9.70 -8.75 -23.89
C GLN A 107 -8.67 -7.88 -23.18
N ALA A 108 -8.31 -8.27 -21.96
CA ALA A 108 -7.30 -7.59 -21.17
C ALA A 108 -6.44 -8.62 -20.43
N LEU A 109 -5.14 -8.34 -20.34
CA LEU A 109 -4.26 -9.06 -19.42
C LEU A 109 -4.60 -8.63 -18.00
N VAL A 110 -4.90 -9.59 -17.15
CA VAL A 110 -5.27 -9.37 -15.75
C VAL A 110 -4.40 -10.20 -14.82
N GLU A 111 -4.19 -9.69 -13.62
CA GLU A 111 -3.63 -10.44 -12.51
C GLU A 111 -4.77 -10.91 -11.62
N VAL A 112 -4.83 -12.22 -11.39
CA VAL A 112 -5.89 -12.87 -10.64
C VAL A 112 -5.30 -13.38 -9.34
N LYS A 113 -5.95 -13.01 -8.24
CA LYS A 113 -5.62 -13.48 -6.90
C LYS A 113 -6.75 -14.38 -6.41
N ALA A 114 -6.47 -15.67 -6.30
CA ALA A 114 -7.31 -16.60 -5.56
C ALA A 114 -6.93 -16.51 -4.08
N VAL A 115 -7.91 -16.47 -3.20
CA VAL A 115 -7.72 -16.38 -1.77
C VAL A 115 -8.56 -17.44 -1.07
N ASP A 116 -8.11 -17.87 0.10
CA ASP A 116 -8.86 -18.79 0.94
C ASP A 116 -9.83 -18.06 1.88
N GLY A 117 -10.49 -18.84 2.75
CA GLY A 117 -11.46 -18.31 3.71
C GLY A 117 -10.87 -17.45 4.81
N ALA A 118 -9.58 -17.60 5.13
CA ALA A 118 -8.90 -16.85 6.18
C ALA A 118 -8.38 -15.48 5.70
N TYR A 119 -8.49 -15.17 4.41
CA TYR A 119 -8.08 -13.89 3.85
C TYR A 119 -9.14 -12.79 4.08
N PRO A 120 -8.74 -11.56 4.46
CA PRO A 120 -7.41 -11.17 4.95
C PRO A 120 -7.24 -11.49 6.45
N LEU A 121 -6.02 -11.87 6.89
CA LEU A 121 -5.73 -12.09 8.33
C LEU A 121 -5.67 -10.77 9.12
N TYR A 122 -5.22 -9.69 8.47
CA TYR A 122 -5.19 -8.34 9.04
C TYR A 122 -5.84 -7.35 8.08
N GLY A 123 -6.58 -6.40 8.64
CA GLY A 123 -7.34 -5.42 7.89
C GLY A 123 -8.72 -5.93 7.48
N GLU A 124 -9.43 -5.15 6.66
CA GLU A 124 -10.75 -5.49 6.15
C GLU A 124 -10.75 -5.39 4.63
N PHE A 125 -11.25 -6.43 3.97
CA PHE A 125 -11.50 -6.39 2.55
C PHE A 125 -12.86 -5.75 2.28
N LYS A 126 -12.87 -4.64 1.53
CA LYS A 126 -14.10 -3.93 1.17
C LYS A 126 -14.48 -4.24 -0.28
N ALA A 127 -15.74 -4.59 -0.46
CA ALA A 127 -16.33 -4.83 -1.76
C ALA A 127 -17.60 -4.01 -1.93
N GLU A 128 -17.94 -3.74 -3.19
CA GLU A 128 -19.21 -3.15 -3.58
C GLU A 128 -19.93 -4.13 -4.54
N PRO A 129 -21.08 -4.71 -4.16
CA PRO A 129 -21.82 -4.50 -2.92
C PRO A 129 -21.12 -5.08 -1.68
N ALA A 130 -21.40 -4.49 -0.51
CA ALA A 130 -20.85 -4.95 0.76
C ALA A 130 -21.42 -6.32 1.13
N ALA A 131 -20.59 -7.36 1.04
CA ALA A 131 -20.89 -8.72 1.43
C ALA A 131 -19.58 -9.46 1.79
N PRO A 132 -19.65 -10.58 2.54
CA PRO A 132 -18.47 -11.38 2.84
C PRO A 132 -17.77 -11.83 1.56
N LEU A 133 -16.44 -11.70 1.51
CA LEU A 133 -15.63 -12.05 0.34
C LEU A 133 -15.89 -13.49 -0.11
N GLN A 134 -16.01 -14.40 0.84
CA GLN A 134 -16.24 -15.83 0.60
C GLN A 134 -17.56 -16.06 -0.14
N GLU A 135 -18.61 -15.28 0.14
CA GLU A 135 -19.89 -15.37 -0.57
C GLU A 135 -19.80 -14.77 -1.98
N LEU A 136 -19.06 -13.67 -2.13
CA LEU A 136 -18.88 -12.99 -3.41
C LEU A 136 -18.08 -13.83 -4.42
N VAL A 137 -17.12 -14.63 -3.96
CA VAL A 137 -16.31 -15.52 -4.82
C VAL A 137 -16.80 -16.96 -4.87
N ALA A 138 -17.77 -17.34 -4.03
CA ALA A 138 -18.29 -18.70 -3.97
C ALA A 138 -18.82 -19.19 -5.33
N LYS A 139 -18.61 -20.49 -5.60
CA LYS A 139 -19.20 -21.16 -6.76
C LYS A 139 -20.72 -21.21 -6.61
N GLN A 140 -21.45 -20.79 -7.64
CA GLN A 140 -22.91 -20.97 -7.74
C GLN A 140 -23.22 -21.67 -9.06
N GLY A 141 -23.72 -22.91 -8.97
CA GLY A 141 -23.91 -23.79 -10.13
C GLY A 141 -22.57 -24.10 -10.81
N GLU A 142 -22.48 -23.81 -12.10
CA GLU A 142 -21.28 -24.04 -12.93
C GLU A 142 -20.32 -22.83 -12.98
N THR A 143 -20.66 -21.71 -12.35
CA THR A 143 -19.88 -20.46 -12.42
C THR A 143 -19.27 -20.09 -11.08
N PHE A 144 -18.10 -19.45 -11.11
CA PHE A 144 -17.50 -18.85 -9.92
C PHE A 144 -17.82 -17.36 -9.87
N GLY A 145 -18.02 -16.84 -8.66
CA GLY A 145 -18.09 -15.40 -8.45
C GLY A 145 -16.70 -14.78 -8.54
N ALA A 146 -16.61 -13.56 -9.05
CA ALA A 146 -15.37 -12.79 -9.09
C ALA A 146 -15.63 -11.33 -8.71
N LEU A 147 -14.62 -10.72 -8.10
CA LEU A 147 -14.55 -9.29 -7.87
C LEU A 147 -13.45 -8.70 -8.75
N ALA A 148 -13.71 -7.52 -9.31
CA ALA A 148 -12.78 -6.85 -10.20
C ALA A 148 -12.50 -5.43 -9.74
N ALA A 149 -11.33 -4.90 -10.12
CA ALA A 149 -11.07 -3.47 -9.96
C ALA A 149 -12.01 -2.67 -10.89
N PRO A 150 -12.54 -1.50 -10.46
CA PRO A 150 -13.42 -0.68 -11.29
C PRO A 150 -12.85 -0.39 -12.70
N LEU A 151 -11.53 -0.16 -12.79
CA LEU A 151 -10.84 0.07 -14.05
C LEU A 151 -10.96 -1.08 -15.06
N LEU A 152 -11.06 -2.34 -14.59
CA LEU A 152 -11.23 -3.48 -15.49
C LEU A 152 -12.63 -3.48 -16.13
N LEU A 153 -13.65 -3.09 -15.38
CA LEU A 153 -15.01 -2.96 -15.87
C LEU A 153 -15.08 -1.90 -16.97
N GLU A 154 -14.50 -0.73 -16.72
CA GLU A 154 -14.42 0.36 -17.69
C GLU A 154 -13.67 -0.06 -18.96
N ARG A 155 -12.52 -0.73 -18.82
CA ARG A 155 -11.69 -1.15 -19.94
C ARG A 155 -12.38 -2.18 -20.83
N LEU A 156 -13.09 -3.15 -20.25
CA LEU A 156 -13.79 -4.19 -21.00
C LEU A 156 -15.23 -3.78 -21.37
N GLY A 157 -15.71 -2.63 -20.91
CA GLY A 157 -17.08 -2.17 -21.11
C GLY A 157 -18.13 -3.09 -20.48
N ILE A 158 -17.80 -3.72 -19.35
CA ILE A 158 -18.65 -4.68 -18.63
C ILE A 158 -19.11 -4.11 -17.28
N LYS A 159 -20.15 -4.71 -16.70
CA LYS A 159 -20.75 -4.30 -15.43
C LYS A 159 -20.82 -5.46 -14.44
N THR A 160 -21.07 -5.14 -13.17
CA THR A 160 -21.45 -6.15 -12.18
C THR A 160 -22.69 -6.91 -12.65
N GLY A 161 -22.62 -8.24 -12.62
CA GLY A 161 -23.60 -9.17 -13.17
C GLY A 161 -23.16 -9.82 -14.47
N ASP A 162 -22.20 -9.23 -15.20
CA ASP A 162 -21.74 -9.76 -16.47
C ASP A 162 -20.81 -10.97 -16.29
N GLU A 163 -20.80 -11.82 -17.32
CA GLU A 163 -19.87 -12.95 -17.41
C GLU A 163 -18.52 -12.52 -17.99
N LEU A 164 -17.46 -13.11 -17.46
CA LEU A 164 -16.09 -12.95 -17.91
C LEU A 164 -15.45 -14.33 -18.05
N LEU A 165 -14.73 -14.55 -19.14
CA LEU A 165 -13.92 -15.75 -19.32
C LEU A 165 -12.48 -15.45 -18.90
N LEU A 166 -11.95 -16.26 -18.00
CA LEU A 166 -10.54 -16.27 -17.60
C LEU A 166 -9.91 -17.56 -18.12
N GLY A 167 -9.19 -17.49 -19.23
CA GLY A 167 -8.78 -18.69 -19.97
C GLY A 167 -9.99 -19.52 -20.41
N ASN A 168 -10.19 -20.66 -19.75
CA ASN A 168 -11.31 -21.58 -19.98
C ASN A 168 -12.38 -21.55 -18.87
N ILE A 169 -12.15 -20.79 -17.80
CA ILE A 169 -13.07 -20.70 -16.66
C ILE A 169 -14.06 -19.57 -16.89
N ARG A 170 -15.32 -19.79 -16.54
CA ARG A 170 -16.37 -18.78 -16.57
C ARG A 170 -16.59 -18.20 -15.18
N LEU A 171 -16.47 -16.89 -15.10
CA LEU A 171 -16.63 -16.09 -13.90
C LEU A 171 -17.81 -15.14 -14.08
N VAL A 172 -18.56 -14.89 -13.01
CA VAL A 172 -19.59 -13.84 -12.97
C VAL A 172 -19.07 -12.73 -12.07
N LEU A 173 -19.02 -11.50 -12.59
CA LEU A 173 -18.63 -10.35 -11.78
C LEU A 173 -19.73 -10.05 -10.77
N ARG A 174 -19.46 -10.28 -9.47
CA ARG A 174 -20.44 -10.04 -8.40
C ARG A 174 -20.25 -8.69 -7.71
N GLY A 175 -19.17 -7.98 -8.02
CA GLY A 175 -18.91 -6.67 -7.47
C GLY A 175 -17.55 -6.13 -7.85
N THR A 176 -17.25 -4.96 -7.32
CA THR A 176 -15.97 -4.27 -7.45
C THR A 176 -15.23 -4.23 -6.12
N ILE A 177 -13.90 -4.22 -6.21
CA ILE A 177 -13.03 -4.02 -5.04
C ILE A 177 -13.08 -2.54 -4.67
N ALA A 178 -13.50 -2.23 -3.44
CA ALA A 178 -13.51 -0.88 -2.89
C ALA A 178 -12.22 -0.67 -2.07
N SER A 179 -11.53 0.44 -2.34
CA SER A 179 -10.29 0.83 -1.63
C SER A 179 -10.61 1.57 -0.34
#